data_AF-A0A7V9PIA4-F1
#
_entry.id   AF-A0A7V9PIA4-F1
#
_cell.length_a   1.000
_cell.length_b   1.000
_cell.length_c   1.000
_cell.angle_alpha   90.00
_cell.angle_beta   90.00
_cell.angle_gamma   90.00
#
_symmetry.space_group_name_H-M   'P 1'
#
loop_
_entity.id
_entity.type
_entity.pdbx_description
1 polymer ?
#
loop_
_entity_poly.entity_id
_entity_poly.type
_entity_poly.pdbx_seq_one_letter_code
_entity_poly.pdbx_strand_id
1 'polypeptide(L)'
;MTLLQTLGFTLGTSFAAGLNIYATVAAAGLFQRFGVVDLPPSLHVLASPIIIGIALAMFVVEFIADKIPLVDTAWDAFHTFVRPPAAALMAWSAFGSVPDTWKIGAALLAGSVALTSHGAK
;
A
#
# COMPACT_ATOMS: atom_id res chain seq x y z
N MET A 1 11.31 13.06 -6.05
CA MET A 1 11.99 11.80 -5.64
C MET A 1 13.00 11.40 -6.69
N THR A 2 14.17 10.89 -6.29
CA THR A 2 15.10 10.18 -7.19
C THR A 2 14.62 8.75 -7.45
N LEU A 3 15.13 8.06 -8.48
CA LEU A 3 14.77 6.67 -8.78
C LEU A 3 15.01 5.73 -7.58
N LEU A 4 16.11 5.92 -6.86
CA LEU A 4 16.43 5.16 -5.66
C LEU A 4 15.40 5.38 -4.53
N GLN A 5 14.95 6.62 -4.35
CA GLN A 5 13.90 6.94 -3.38
C GLN A 5 12.56 6.33 -3.79
N THR A 6 12.20 6.36 -5.07
CA THR A 6 10.98 5.71 -5.58
C THR A 6 11.03 4.21 -5.35
N LEU A 7 12.16 3.55 -5.65
CA LEU A 7 12.35 2.12 -5.38
C LEU A 7 12.18 1.80 -3.89
N GLY A 8 12.90 2.53 -3.02
CA GLY A 8 12.80 2.35 -1.57
C GLY A 8 11.39 2.57 -1.03
N PHE A 9 10.72 3.63 -1.49
CA PHE A 9 9.32 3.91 -1.16
C PHE A 9 8.40 2.77 -1.61
N THR A 10 8.53 2.31 -2.86
CA THR A 10 7.66 1.22 -3.37
C THR A 10 7.88 -0.10 -2.66
N LEU A 11 9.11 -0.48 -2.35
CA LEU A 11 9.40 -1.73 -1.63
C LEU A 11 8.92 -1.66 -0.18
N GLY A 12 9.16 -0.54 0.50
CA GLY A 12 8.71 -0.33 1.88
C GLY A 12 7.19 -0.29 1.97
N THR A 13 6.53 0.45 1.09
CA THR A 13 5.06 0.50 1.04
C THR A 13 4.45 -0.80 0.54
N SER A 14 5.08 -1.56 -0.36
CA SER A 14 4.56 -2.87 -0.76
C SER A 14 4.61 -3.88 0.38
N PHE A 15 5.70 -3.88 1.15
CA PHE A 15 5.82 -4.74 2.33
C PHE A 15 4.77 -4.37 3.37
N ALA A 16 4.65 -3.07 3.70
CA ALA A 16 3.65 -2.56 4.63
C ALA A 16 2.22 -2.86 4.15
N ALA A 17 1.94 -2.73 2.85
CA ALA A 17 0.61 -2.98 2.29
C ALA A 17 0.21 -4.45 2.38
N GLY A 18 1.17 -5.38 2.30
CA GLY A 18 0.92 -6.80 2.54
C GLY A 18 0.61 -7.13 4.00
N LEU A 19 1.09 -6.32 4.96
CA LEU A 19 0.70 -6.44 6.38
C LEU A 19 -0.65 -5.78 6.67
N ASN A 20 -0.83 -4.55 6.19
CA ASN A 20 -2.08 -3.80 6.29
C ASN A 20 -2.11 -2.67 5.25
N ILE A 21 -2.94 -2.82 4.23
CA ILE A 21 -3.02 -1.84 3.16
C ILE A 21 -3.62 -0.51 3.59
N TYR A 22 -4.59 -0.54 4.52
CA TYR A 22 -5.28 0.66 4.96
C TYR A 22 -4.36 1.56 5.79
N ALA A 23 -3.59 0.96 6.70
CA ALA A 23 -2.54 1.64 7.44
C ALA A 23 -1.50 2.25 6.48
N THR A 24 -1.10 1.50 5.45
CA THR A 24 -0.11 1.96 4.48
C THR A 24 -0.59 3.17 3.69
N VAL A 25 -1.82 3.13 3.18
CA VAL A 25 -2.44 4.24 2.44
C VAL A 25 -2.61 5.47 3.34
N ALA A 26 -3.11 5.28 4.57
CA ALA A 26 -3.28 6.37 5.52
C ALA A 26 -1.93 7.01 5.89
N ALA A 27 -0.90 6.20 6.18
CA ALA A 27 0.43 6.69 6.53
C ALA A 27 1.07 7.45 5.36
N ALA A 28 1.03 6.90 4.14
CA ALA A 28 1.55 7.57 2.95
C ALA A 28 0.83 8.92 2.69
N GLY A 29 -0.50 8.94 2.78
CA GLY A 29 -1.29 10.16 2.62
C GLY A 29 -0.99 11.23 3.68
N LEU A 30 -0.84 10.82 4.95
CA LEU A 30 -0.47 11.72 6.05
C LEU A 30 0.96 12.26 5.88
N PHE A 31 1.92 11.41 5.49
CA PHE A 31 3.29 11.84 5.25
C PHE A 31 3.41 12.84 4.10
N GLN A 32 2.59 12.73 3.05
CA GLN A 32 2.47 13.78 2.04
C GLN A 32 1.95 15.09 2.64
N ARG A 33 0.85 15.01 3.40
CA ARG A 33 0.19 16.20 3.95
C ARG A 33 1.09 16.99 4.89
N PHE A 34 1.87 16.30 5.69
CA PHE A 34 2.80 16.91 6.64
C PHE A 34 4.17 17.25 6.02
N GLY A 35 4.37 17.00 4.71
CA GLY A 35 5.61 17.29 4.02
C GLY A 35 6.80 16.43 4.47
N VAL A 36 6.53 15.26 5.06
CA VAL A 36 7.56 14.31 5.50
C VAL A 36 8.14 13.54 4.32
N VAL A 37 7.29 13.22 3.34
CA VAL A 37 7.66 12.55 2.09
C VAL A 37 6.98 13.29 0.95
N ASP A 38 7.71 13.55 -0.14
CA ASP A 38 7.14 14.01 -1.40
C ASP A 38 6.81 12.81 -2.29
N LEU A 39 5.54 12.46 -2.37
CA LEU A 39 5.00 11.47 -3.27
C LEU A 39 4.96 11.99 -4.71
N PRO A 40 5.00 11.08 -5.70
CA PRO A 40 4.82 11.46 -7.09
C PRO A 40 3.39 11.96 -7.36
N PRO A 41 3.17 12.80 -8.40
CA PRO A 41 1.87 13.41 -8.69
C PRO A 41 0.71 12.41 -8.81
N SER A 42 0.99 11.23 -9.35
CA SER A 42 0.05 10.10 -9.49
C SER A 42 -0.45 9.55 -8.15
N LEU A 43 0.30 9.73 -7.06
CA LEU A 43 -0.05 9.28 -5.71
C LEU A 43 -0.54 10.41 -4.80
N HIS A 44 -0.59 11.67 -5.27
CA HIS A 44 -1.13 12.78 -4.47
C HIS A 44 -2.59 12.55 -4.04
N VAL A 45 -3.33 11.71 -4.76
CA VAL A 45 -4.70 11.31 -4.38
C VAL A 45 -4.75 10.65 -3.00
N LEU A 46 -3.70 9.95 -2.57
CA LEU A 46 -3.62 9.37 -1.21
C LEU A 46 -3.63 10.45 -0.13
N ALA A 47 -3.20 11.66 -0.45
CA ALA A 47 -3.24 12.80 0.46
C ALA A 47 -4.63 13.45 0.56
N SER A 48 -5.66 12.93 -0.12
CA SER A 48 -7.05 13.41 0.07
C SER A 48 -7.54 13.12 1.48
N PRO A 49 -8.17 14.07 2.20
CA PRO A 49 -8.61 13.81 3.58
C PRO A 49 -9.71 12.74 3.62
N ILE A 50 -10.50 12.62 2.56
CA ILE A 50 -11.53 11.59 2.42
C ILE A 50 -10.88 10.21 2.31
N ILE A 51 -9.83 10.07 1.49
CA ILE A 51 -9.13 8.78 1.30
C ILE A 51 -8.42 8.37 2.59
N ILE A 52 -7.73 9.31 3.24
CA ILE A 52 -7.10 9.07 4.55
C ILE A 52 -8.17 8.66 5.58
N GLY A 53 -9.32 9.36 5.61
CA GLY A 53 -10.42 9.04 6.52
C GLY A 53 -10.98 7.63 6.30
N ILE A 54 -11.22 7.23 5.05
CA ILE A 54 -11.68 5.88 4.70
C ILE A 54 -10.62 4.84 5.07
N ALA A 55 -9.34 5.12 4.78
CA ALA A 55 -8.23 4.22 5.10
C ALA A 55 -8.09 4.05 6.62
N LEU A 56 -8.18 5.12 7.42
CA LEU A 56 -8.16 5.02 8.88
C LEU A 56 -9.38 4.26 9.42
N ALA A 57 -10.57 4.48 8.86
CA ALA A 57 -11.76 3.74 9.27
C ALA A 57 -11.62 2.24 8.98
N MET A 58 -11.14 1.88 7.79
CA MET A 58 -10.89 0.48 7.43
C MET A 58 -9.76 -0.15 8.24
N PHE A 59 -8.73 0.63 8.59
CA PHE A 59 -7.68 0.17 9.50
C PHE A 59 -8.26 -0.19 10.89
N VAL A 60 -9.19 0.63 11.41
CA VAL A 60 -9.89 0.32 12.66
C VAL A 60 -10.76 -0.93 12.52
N VAL A 61 -11.47 -1.09 11.40
CA VAL A 61 -12.27 -2.29 11.12
C VAL A 61 -11.41 -3.54 11.09
N GLU A 62 -10.27 -3.50 10.40
CA GLU A 62 -9.31 -4.60 10.38
C GLU A 62 -8.78 -4.90 11.78
N PHE A 63 -8.41 -3.89 12.56
CA PHE A 63 -7.96 -4.07 13.93
C PHE A 63 -9.00 -4.74 14.84
N ILE A 64 -10.31 -4.49 14.60
CA ILE A 64 -11.40 -5.14 15.31
C ILE A 64 -11.63 -6.57 14.77
N ALA A 65 -11.57 -6.75 13.44
CA ALA A 65 -11.71 -8.05 12.79
C ALA A 65 -10.67 -9.07 13.30
N ASP A 66 -9.42 -8.62 13.43
CA ASP A 66 -8.30 -9.40 13.98
C ASP A 66 -8.57 -9.93 15.41
N LYS A 67 -9.53 -9.34 16.16
CA LYS A 67 -9.87 -9.80 17.53
C LYS A 67 -10.83 -10.98 17.55
N ILE A 68 -11.49 -11.30 16.44
CA ILE A 68 -12.51 -12.35 16.36
C ILE A 68 -11.98 -13.47 15.45
N PRO A 69 -11.59 -14.65 15.98
CA PRO A 69 -10.82 -15.66 15.22
C PRO A 69 -11.41 -16.08 13.86
N LEU A 70 -12.75 -16.21 13.79
CA LEU A 70 -13.43 -16.55 12.55
C LEU A 70 -13.45 -15.40 11.54
N VAL A 71 -13.62 -14.16 12.02
CA VAL A 71 -13.62 -12.97 11.18
C VAL A 71 -12.21 -12.71 10.67
N ASP A 72 -11.20 -12.84 11.53
CA ASP A 72 -9.78 -12.75 11.19
C ASP A 72 -9.41 -13.69 10.04
N THR A 73 -9.74 -14.99 10.17
CA THR A 73 -9.47 -15.97 9.11
C THR A 73 -10.14 -15.61 7.78
N ALA A 74 -11.42 -15.21 7.81
CA ALA A 74 -12.14 -14.83 6.60
C ALA A 74 -11.60 -13.52 5.99
N TRP A 75 -11.23 -12.57 6.84
CA TRP A 75 -10.67 -11.28 6.46
C TRP A 75 -9.30 -11.45 5.81
N ASP A 76 -8.41 -12.22 6.42
CA ASP A 76 -7.07 -12.47 5.87
C ASP A 76 -7.11 -13.33 4.61
N ALA A 77 -8.02 -14.31 4.52
CA ALA A 77 -8.24 -15.06 3.29
C ALA A 77 -8.64 -14.14 2.12
N PHE A 78 -9.56 -13.19 2.35
CA PHE A 78 -9.92 -12.19 1.35
C PHE A 78 -8.76 -11.25 1.02
N HIS A 79 -8.03 -10.77 2.03
CA HIS A 79 -6.95 -9.81 1.85
C HIS A 79 -5.68 -10.40 1.23
N THR A 80 -5.49 -11.72 1.29
CA THR A 80 -4.46 -12.44 0.53
C THR A 80 -4.60 -12.17 -0.99
N PHE A 81 -5.82 -11.97 -1.48
CA PHE A 81 -6.08 -11.65 -2.90
C PHE A 81 -6.10 -10.15 -3.18
N VAL A 82 -6.54 -9.32 -2.23
CA VAL A 82 -6.71 -7.87 -2.44
C VAL A 82 -5.39 -7.11 -2.27
N ARG A 83 -4.55 -7.49 -1.30
CA ARG A 83 -3.32 -6.75 -0.98
C ARG A 83 -2.28 -6.79 -2.11
N PRO A 84 -1.99 -7.93 -2.77
CA PRO A 84 -0.98 -7.96 -3.83
C PRO A 84 -1.31 -7.06 -5.05
N PRO A 85 -2.53 -7.10 -5.63
CA PRO A 85 -2.90 -6.18 -6.71
C PRO A 85 -2.86 -4.72 -6.28
N ALA A 86 -3.28 -4.42 -5.05
CA ALA A 86 -3.31 -3.04 -4.59
C ALA A 86 -1.89 -2.49 -4.30
N ALA A 87 -0.96 -3.31 -3.80
CA ALA A 87 0.46 -2.97 -3.74
C ALA A 87 1.08 -2.79 -5.13
N ALA A 88 0.71 -3.65 -6.10
CA ALA A 88 1.15 -3.54 -7.48
C ALA A 88 0.68 -2.21 -8.13
N LEU A 89 -0.57 -1.79 -7.88
CA LEU A 89 -1.12 -0.52 -8.34
C LEU A 89 -0.42 0.70 -7.70
N MET A 90 -0.13 0.62 -6.39
CA MET A 90 0.66 1.68 -5.72
C MET A 90 2.06 1.79 -6.33
N ALA A 91 2.74 0.68 -6.59
CA ALA A 91 4.05 0.72 -7.25
C ALA A 91 3.96 1.22 -8.69
N TRP A 92 2.98 0.76 -9.48
CA TRP A 92 2.74 1.27 -10.84
C TRP A 92 2.60 2.79 -10.86
N SER A 93 1.75 3.32 -9.98
CA SER A 93 1.51 4.76 -9.88
C SER A 93 2.77 5.50 -9.42
N ALA A 94 3.56 4.94 -8.49
CA ALA A 94 4.82 5.55 -8.05
C ALA A 94 5.84 5.72 -9.20
N PHE A 95 5.83 4.81 -10.18
CA PHE A 95 6.69 4.83 -11.36
C PHE A 95 6.06 5.55 -12.58
N GLY A 96 5.05 6.41 -12.37
CA GLY A 96 4.25 7.06 -13.42
C GLY A 96 5.02 7.73 -14.57
N SER A 97 6.22 8.25 -14.31
CA SER A 97 7.08 8.97 -15.27
C SER A 97 8.10 8.10 -16.03
N VAL A 98 8.13 6.79 -15.78
CA VAL A 98 9.10 5.84 -16.35
C VAL A 98 8.44 5.01 -17.47
N PRO A 99 9.18 4.47 -18.46
CA PRO A 99 8.59 3.58 -19.48
C PRO A 99 7.80 2.41 -18.88
N ASP A 100 6.73 2.00 -19.58
CA ASP A 100 5.77 1.01 -19.06
C ASP A 100 6.40 -0.35 -18.73
N THR A 101 7.47 -0.75 -19.42
CA THR A 101 8.26 -1.95 -19.09
C THR A 101 8.72 -1.96 -17.63
N TRP A 102 9.19 -0.82 -17.12
CA TRP A 102 9.65 -0.70 -15.74
C TRP A 102 8.49 -0.59 -14.75
N LYS A 103 7.37 0.01 -15.15
CA LYS A 103 6.16 0.05 -14.31
C LYS A 103 5.59 -1.35 -14.08
N ILE A 104 5.53 -2.17 -15.12
CA ILE A 104 5.12 -3.58 -15.02
C ILE A 104 6.06 -4.32 -14.09
N GLY A 105 7.38 -4.17 -14.27
CA GLY A 105 8.38 -4.78 -13.39
C GLY A 105 8.19 -4.37 -11.93
N ALA A 106 8.03 -3.09 -11.65
CA ALA A 106 7.79 -2.57 -10.29
C ALA A 106 6.48 -3.11 -9.69
N ALA A 107 5.41 -3.18 -10.49
CA ALA A 107 4.12 -3.69 -10.05
C ALA A 107 4.19 -5.19 -9.70
N LEU A 108 4.84 -6.01 -10.53
CA LEU A 108 5.05 -7.43 -10.26
C LEU A 108 5.91 -7.66 -9.02
N LEU A 109 7.00 -6.90 -8.87
CA LEU A 109 7.87 -6.97 -7.69
C LEU A 109 7.10 -6.58 -6.42
N ALA A 110 6.40 -5.45 -6.43
CA ALA A 110 5.63 -4.97 -5.28
C ALA A 110 4.49 -5.93 -4.89
N GLY A 111 3.75 -6.46 -5.87
CA GLY A 111 2.72 -7.47 -5.61
C GLY A 111 3.31 -8.73 -4.97
N SER A 112 4.47 -9.18 -5.46
CA SER A 112 5.17 -10.33 -4.89
C SER A 112 5.63 -10.06 -3.45
N VAL A 113 6.22 -8.89 -3.18
CA VAL A 113 6.65 -8.47 -1.84
C VAL A 113 5.46 -8.42 -0.87
N ALA A 114 4.34 -7.84 -1.29
CA ALA A 114 3.13 -7.76 -0.47
C ALA A 114 2.54 -9.14 -0.17
N LEU A 115 2.56 -10.06 -1.15
CA LEU A 115 2.11 -11.43 -0.92
C LEU A 115 3.01 -12.15 0.10
N THR A 116 4.32 -11.98 -0.01
CA THR A 116 5.26 -12.59 0.95
C THR A 116 5.16 -11.99 2.35
N SER A 117 4.89 -10.69 2.48
CA SER A 117 4.78 -10.05 3.79
C SER A 117 3.47 -10.39 4.50
N HIS A 118 2.39 -10.70 3.77
CA HIS A 118 1.16 -11.19 4.38
C HIS A 118 1.39 -12.48 5.15
N GLY A 119 2.19 -13.41 4.62
CA GLY A 119 2.57 -14.64 5.33
C GLY A 119 3.47 -14.44 6.55
N ALA A 120 3.91 -13.20 6.82
CA ALA A 120 4.65 -12.84 8.03
C ALA A 120 3.76 -12.25 9.15
N LYS A 121 2.46 -12.02 8.88
CA LYS A 121 1.44 -11.65 9.87
C LYS A 121 1.08 -12.87 10.70
#